data_AF-A0A3E4QJZ0-F1
#
_entry.id   AF-A0A3E4QJZ0-F1
#
_cell.length_a   1.000
_cell.length_b   1.000
_cell.length_c   1.000
_cell.angle_alpha   90.00
_cell.angle_beta   90.00
_cell.angle_gamma   90.00
#
_symmetry.space_group_name_H-M   'P 1'
#
loop_
_entity.id
_entity.type
_entity.pdbx_description
1 polymer ?
#
loop_
_entity_poly.entity_id
_entity_poly.type
_entity_poly.pdbx_seq_one_letter_code
_entity_poly.pdbx_strand_id
1 'polypeptide(L)' 'MKYPRVDVFKRTKYSPIYQEIYQVDTMRPNRPIRSKASMTKQQANAYARRELAFLKKEGYEKVVYNSMMIDLSKFIR' A
#
# COMPACT_ATOMS: atom_id res chain seq x y z
N MET A 1 4.95 14.30 -7.98
CA MET A 1 4.17 13.04 -8.08
C MET A 1 2.72 13.38 -8.41
N LYS A 2 2.14 12.83 -9.50
CA LYS A 2 0.78 13.18 -9.98
C LYS A 2 -0.34 12.34 -9.36
N TYR A 3 -0.07 11.07 -9.06
CA TYR A 3 -1.05 10.12 -8.52
C TYR A 3 -0.58 9.57 -7.17
N PRO A 4 -1.48 9.27 -6.23
CA PRO A 4 -1.12 8.56 -5.01
C PRO A 4 -0.55 7.17 -5.33
N ARG A 5 0.26 6.64 -4.41
CA ARG A 5 0.96 5.37 -4.57
C ARG A 5 0.81 4.51 -3.32
N VAL A 6 0.59 3.21 -3.50
CA VAL A 6 0.48 2.21 -2.44
C VAL A 6 1.30 1.01 -2.86
N ASP A 7 2.43 0.77 -2.21
CA ASP A 7 3.31 -0.35 -2.53
C ASP A 7 3.43 -1.29 -1.33
N VAL A 8 3.39 -2.59 -1.60
CA VAL A 8 3.57 -3.67 -0.63
C VAL A 8 4.91 -4.34 -0.88
N PHE A 9 5.83 -4.15 0.05
CA PHE A 9 7.17 -4.74 0.02
C PHE A 9 7.24 -5.98 0.90
N LYS A 10 7.81 -7.06 0.35
CA LYS A 10 8.27 -8.20 1.13
C LYS A 10 9.67 -7.90 1.67
N ARG A 11 9.89 -8.15 2.95
CA ARG A 11 11.18 -8.03 3.64
C ARG A 11 11.45 -9.33 4.38
N THR A 12 12.70 -9.76 4.38
CA THR A 12 13.17 -10.87 5.20
C THR A 12 13.88 -10.30 6.41
N LYS A 13 13.46 -10.72 7.60
CA LYS A 13 14.12 -10.38 8.86
C LYS A 13 14.65 -11.66 9.49
N TYR A 14 15.90 -11.66 9.92
CA TYR A 14 16.48 -12.76 10.68
C TYR A 14 16.32 -12.50 12.19
N SER A 15 15.72 -13.45 12.90
CA SER A 15 15.64 -13.45 14.37
C SER A 15 15.12 -14.79 14.88
N PRO A 16 15.88 -15.58 15.66
CA PRO A 16 16.92 -16.55 15.24
C PRO A 16 16.63 -17.43 14.00
N ILE A 17 15.45 -17.31 13.37
CA ILE A 17 15.06 -17.95 12.11
C ILE A 17 14.71 -16.86 11.09
N TYR A 18 14.82 -17.14 9.79
CA TYR A 18 14.34 -16.23 8.75
C TYR A 18 12.81 -16.10 8.80
N GLN A 19 12.33 -14.87 8.97
CA GLN A 19 10.91 -14.54 8.97
C GLN A 19 10.58 -13.62 7.80
N GLU A 20 9.46 -13.89 7.14
CA GLU A 20 8.90 -13.01 6.12
C GLU A 20 8.02 -11.96 6.79
N ILE A 21 8.39 -10.69 6.65
CA ILE A 21 7.60 -9.56 7.09
C ILE A 21 7.27 -8.67 5.89
N TYR A 22 6.17 -7.96 5.99
CA TYR A 22 5.69 -7.08 4.93
C TYR A 22 5.64 -5.65 5.42
N GLN A 23 5.90 -4.73 4.50
CA GLN A 23 5.80 -3.30 4.69
C GLN A 23 4.88 -2.73 3.62
N VAL A 24 3.99 -1.82 4.01
CA VAL A 24 3.17 -1.06 3.07
C VAL A 24 3.59 0.40 3.15
N ASP A 25 3.99 0.95 2.01
CA ASP A 25 4.28 2.37 1.87
C ASP A 25 3.14 3.05 1.12
N THR A 26 2.64 4.14 1.70
CA THR A 26 1.58 4.95 1.11
C THR A 26 2.09 6.37 0.91
N MET A 27 1.92 6.87 -0.32
CA MET A 27 2.38 8.20 -0.73
C MET A 27 1.22 8.94 -1.37
N ARG A 28 1.02 10.20 -0.99
CA ARG A 28 0.00 11.10 -1.55
C ARG A 28 0.67 12.39 -2.02
N PRO A 29 0.16 13.07 -3.06
CA PRO A 29 0.69 14.37 -3.46
C PRO A 29 0.69 15.35 -2.27
N ASN A 30 1.77 16.11 -2.12
CA ASN A 30 1.92 17.14 -1.08
C ASN A 30 1.77 16.62 0.37
N ARG A 31 1.98 15.31 0.62
CA ARG A 31 2.00 14.73 1.95
C ARG A 31 3.24 13.86 2.14
N PRO A 32 3.76 13.74 3.37
CA PRO A 32 4.87 12.84 3.64
C PRO A 32 4.48 11.39 3.39
N ILE A 33 5.48 10.57 3.03
CA ILE A 33 5.31 9.12 2.90
C ILE A 33 4.95 8.54 4.28
N ARG A 34 3.99 7.62 4.29
CA ARG A 34 3.65 6.81 5.46
C ARG A 34 4.06 5.37 5.21
N SER A 35 4.86 4.84 6.11
CA SER A 35 5.35 3.46 6.04
C SER A 35 4.82 2.66 7.22
N LYS A 36 4.19 1.52 6.94
CA LYS A 36 3.74 0.58 7.97
C LYS A 36 4.43 -0.77 7.76
N ALA A 37 5.41 -1.06 8.60
CA ALA A 37 6.24 -2.27 8.53
C ALA A 37 5.77 -3.37 9.50
N SER A 38 6.49 -4.49 9.50
CA SER A 38 6.32 -5.60 10.44
C SER A 38 4.93 -6.25 10.40
N MET A 39 4.32 -6.33 9.21
CA MET A 39 3.02 -6.96 9.02
C MET A 39 3.16 -8.37 8.45
N THR A 40 2.20 -9.26 8.71
CA THR A 40 2.07 -10.49 7.91
C THR A 40 1.55 -10.17 6.51
N LYS A 41 1.70 -11.10 5.56
CA LYS A 41 1.18 -10.94 4.18
C LYS A 41 -0.30 -10.55 4.16
N GLN A 42 -1.11 -11.23 4.97
CA GLN A 42 -2.56 -10.99 5.04
C GLN A 42 -2.88 -9.61 5.62
N GLN A 43 -2.16 -9.21 6.68
CA GLN A 43 -2.31 -7.89 7.29
C GLN A 43 -1.91 -6.77 6.35
N ALA A 44 -0.79 -6.91 5.63
CA ALA A 44 -0.32 -5.95 4.63
C ALA A 44 -1.34 -5.79 3.49
N ASN A 45 -1.84 -6.90 2.95
CA ASN A 45 -2.87 -6.87 1.89
C ASN A 45 -4.19 -6.26 2.37
N ALA A 46 -4.60 -6.51 3.61
CA ALA A 46 -5.79 -5.89 4.19
C ALA A 46 -5.59 -4.38 4.39
N TYR A 47 -4.40 -3.96 4.83
CA TYR A 47 -4.06 -2.55 4.99
C TYR A 47 -4.01 -1.82 3.65
N ALA A 48 -3.36 -2.39 2.64
CA ALA A 48 -3.31 -1.83 1.30
C ALA A 48 -4.71 -1.64 0.70
N ARG A 49 -5.60 -2.64 0.83
CA ARG A 49 -7.00 -2.53 0.39
C ARG A 49 -7.77 -1.42 1.11
N ARG A 50 -7.53 -1.24 2.42
CA ARG A 50 -8.13 -0.12 3.17
C ARG A 50 -7.61 1.23 2.66
N GLU A 51 -6.32 1.33 2.36
CA GLU A 51 -5.75 2.57 1.81
C GLU A 51 -6.34 2.91 0.45
N LEU A 52 -6.49 1.92 -0.45
CA LEU A 52 -7.17 2.11 -1.74
C LEU A 52 -8.61 2.63 -1.56
N ALA A 53 -9.34 2.08 -0.59
CA ALA A 53 -10.69 2.55 -0.28
C ALA A 53 -10.70 3.98 0.29
N PHE A 54 -9.70 4.37 1.08
CA PHE A 54 -9.55 5.75 1.55
C PHE A 54 -9.23 6.70 0.40
N LEU A 55 -8.32 6.33 -0.50
CA LEU A 55 -7.99 7.15 -1.67
C LEU A 55 -9.22 7.37 -2.57
N LYS A 56 -10.05 6.33 -2.76
CA LYS A 56 -11.33 6.46 -3.47
C LYS A 56 -12.27 7.45 -2.78
N LYS A 57 -12.36 7.42 -1.45
CA LYS A 57 -13.15 8.39 -0.66
C LYS A 57 -12.58 9.81 -0.68
N GLU A 58 -11.25 9.95 -0.78
CA GLU A 58 -10.57 11.25 -0.93
C GLU A 58 -10.77 11.87 -2.33
N GLY A 59 -11.36 11.14 -3.28
CA GLY A 59 -11.67 11.62 -4.63
C GLY A 59 -10.60 11.31 -5.68
N TYR A 60 -9.62 10.45 -5.39
CA TYR A 60 -8.66 10.01 -6.39
C TYR A 60 -9.28 9.00 -7.37
N GLU A 61 -9.12 9.24 -8.66
CA GLU A 61 -9.55 8.32 -9.72
C GLU A 61 -8.53 7.22 -9.99
N LYS A 62 -7.24 7.55 -9.90
CA LYS A 62 -6.14 6.65 -10.25
C LYS A 62 -5.11 6.57 -9.14
N VAL A 63 -4.52 5.40 -8.98
CA VAL A 63 -3.48 5.11 -7.99
C VAL A 63 -2.43 4.21 -8.61
N VAL A 64 -1.18 4.36 -8.19
CA VAL A 64 -0.13 3.38 -8.50
C VAL A 64 -0.11 2.34 -7.38
N TYR A 65 -0.49 1.10 -7.68
CA TYR A 65 -0.47 -0.01 -6.74
C TYR A 65 0.58 -1.04 -7.16
N ASN A 66 1.57 -1.32 -6.32
CA ASN A 66 2.68 -2.24 -6.62
C ASN A 66 3.31 -1.96 -7.99
N SER A 67 3.64 -0.70 -8.25
CA SER A 67 4.16 -0.21 -9.55
C SER A 67 3.22 -0.33 -10.77
N MET A 68 1.96 -0.73 -10.60
CA MET A 68 0.95 -0.74 -11.68
C MET A 68 -0.06 0.38 -11.49
N MET A 69 -0.44 1.07 -12.58
CA MET A 69 -1.50 2.07 -12.51
C MET A 69 -2.87 1.39 -12.51
N ILE A 70 -3.68 1.68 -11.49
CA ILE A 70 -5.02 1.12 -11.32
C ILE A 70 -6.03 2.27 -11.29
N ASP A 71 -7.18 2.02 -11.89
CA ASP A 71 -8.36 2.86 -11.84
C ASP A 71 -9.22 2.49 -10.62
N LEU A 72 -9.37 3.42 -9.68
CA LEU A 72 -10.15 3.25 -8.45
C LEU A 72 -11.66 3.25 -8.71
N SER A 73 -12.12 3.76 -9.86
CA SER A 73 -13.54 3.71 -10.24
C SER A 73 -13.99 2.26 -10.44
N LYS A 74 -13.15 1.45 -11.09
CA LYS A 74 -13.36 0.01 -11.36
C LYS A 74 -13.13 -0.85 -10.13
N PHE A 75 -12.48 -0.31 -9.09
CA PHE A 75 -12.25 -1.01 -7.85
C PHE A 75 -13.55 -1.03 -7.02
N ILE A 76 -14.34 -2.08 -7.22
CA ILE A 76 -15.57 -2.36 -6.47
C ILE A 76 -15.16 -3.10 -5.18
N ARG A 77 -15.66 -2.63 -4.03
CA ARG A 77 -15.51 -3.32 -2.75
C ARG A 77 -16.63 -4.32 -2.59
#